data_AF-A0AAE0TIY4-F1
#
_entry.id   AF-A0AAE0TIY4-F1
#
_cell.length_a   1.000
_cell.length_b   1.000
_cell.length_c   1.000
_cell.angle_alpha   90.00
_cell.angle_beta   90.00
_cell.angle_gamma   90.00
#
_symmetry.space_group_name_H-M   'P 1'
#
loop_
_entity.id
_entity.type
_entity.pdbx_description
1 polymer ?
#
loop_
_entity_poly.entity_id
_entity_poly.type
_entity_poly.pdbx_seq_one_letter_code
_entity_poly.pdbx_strand_id
1 'polypeptide(L)'
;MIAGYNAIFQTILGTFFTWGFTALGAGLVFVFESGQRKILDGSLGFAAGVMTAASYWSLLAPAIEMAEQSGTYGSKGQWAFIPVSVGFLLGAVFVYSADILLPMLGVNTTNIAVSLESDAKKDKDGFGEDLVHIQMGDNEDIIGVTRPATSTAKRRKGEPNLSQNDQVVEDHQQLSSIKKTSWKRILLLVIAITIHNIPEGLAVGVGFGAIGKTLAATFENARNLAIGIGIQNFPEGLAVSLPLKGAGMSTLKSFWYGQLSGMVEPVAGLFGVLAVVIAEPILPYALAFAAGAMIYVVVDDIIPEAQTCGNGKLASWGAIAGFVVMMALDVGLG
;
A
#
# COMPACT_ATOMS: atom_id res chain seq x y z
N MET A 1 5.13 19.80 15.39
CA MET A 1 6.43 19.47 16.01
C MET A 1 7.30 20.71 16.26
N ILE A 2 6.80 21.73 16.97
CA ILE A 2 7.60 22.92 17.35
C ILE A 2 7.31 23.23 18.80
N ALA A 3 8.31 23.20 19.68
CA ALA A 3 8.09 23.39 21.13
C ALA A 3 7.31 24.68 21.44
N GLY A 4 6.40 24.62 22.42
CA GLY A 4 5.61 25.77 22.90
C GLY A 4 4.24 26.00 22.24
N TYR A 5 3.90 25.25 21.18
CA TYR A 5 2.56 25.31 20.57
C TYR A 5 1.56 24.33 21.23
N ASN A 6 0.26 24.64 21.12
CA ASN A 6 -0.81 23.83 21.71
C ASN A 6 -0.93 22.42 21.07
N ALA A 7 -1.51 21.47 21.81
CA ALA A 7 -1.57 20.07 21.40
C ALA A 7 -2.30 19.83 20.06
N ILE A 8 -3.36 20.58 19.77
CA ILE A 8 -4.10 20.47 18.50
C ILE A 8 -3.23 20.88 17.32
N PHE A 9 -2.50 21.99 17.43
CA PHE A 9 -1.59 22.44 16.40
C PHE A 9 -0.44 21.46 16.19
N GLN A 10 0.13 20.90 17.27
CA GLN A 10 1.16 19.86 17.16
C GLN A 10 0.64 18.62 16.46
N THR A 11 -0.58 18.21 16.79
CA THR A 11 -1.25 17.05 16.20
C THR A 11 -1.42 17.25 14.71
N ILE A 12 -2.01 18.36 14.28
CA ILE A 12 -2.18 18.70 12.87
C ILE A 12 -0.81 18.68 12.18
N LEU A 13 0.19 19.38 12.73
CA LEU A 13 1.51 19.43 12.13
C LEU A 13 2.19 18.05 12.07
N GLY A 14 2.00 17.21 13.09
CA GLY A 14 2.52 15.85 13.14
C GLY A 14 1.84 14.93 12.12
N THR A 15 0.51 14.93 12.06
CA THR A 15 -0.23 14.06 11.14
C THR A 15 -0.11 14.51 9.67
N PHE A 16 0.06 15.80 9.41
CA PHE A 16 0.39 16.27 8.06
C PHE A 16 1.83 15.93 7.69
N PHE A 17 2.73 15.86 8.67
CA PHE A 17 4.08 15.37 8.45
C PHE A 17 4.08 13.89 8.08
N THR A 18 3.36 13.05 8.84
CA THR A 18 3.27 11.60 8.55
C THR A 18 2.61 11.33 7.21
N TRP A 19 1.44 11.92 6.93
CA TRP A 19 0.79 11.86 5.62
C TRP A 19 1.70 12.40 4.50
N GLY A 20 2.47 13.45 4.77
CA GLY A 20 3.44 14.00 3.84
C GLY A 20 4.47 12.97 3.39
N PHE A 21 4.94 12.10 4.30
CA PHE A 21 5.82 11.00 3.93
C PHE A 21 5.11 9.92 3.11
N THR A 22 3.84 9.59 3.41
CA THR A 22 3.02 8.73 2.54
C THR A 22 2.92 9.30 1.13
N ALA A 23 2.66 10.60 1.01
CA ALA A 23 2.59 11.30 -0.26
C ALA A 23 3.95 11.31 -1.00
N LEU A 24 5.05 11.54 -0.29
CA LEU A 24 6.41 11.48 -0.86
C LEU A 24 6.74 10.08 -1.38
N GLY A 25 6.41 9.05 -0.61
CA GLY A 25 6.54 7.65 -1.01
C GLY A 25 5.71 7.32 -2.25
N ALA A 26 4.45 7.72 -2.26
CA ALA A 26 3.56 7.57 -3.41
C ALA A 26 4.12 8.30 -4.64
N GLY A 27 4.76 9.47 -4.47
CA GLY A 27 5.37 10.28 -5.52
C GLY A 27 6.55 9.62 -6.23
N LEU A 28 7.19 8.60 -5.64
CA LEU A 28 8.22 7.83 -6.34
C LEU A 28 7.71 7.07 -7.56
N VAL A 29 6.38 6.92 -7.70
CA VAL A 29 5.73 6.40 -8.91
C VAL A 29 6.03 7.23 -10.17
N PHE A 30 6.41 8.50 -10.02
CA PHE A 30 6.86 9.35 -11.13
C PHE A 30 8.29 9.06 -11.57
N VAL A 31 9.12 8.53 -10.67
CA VAL A 31 10.54 8.21 -10.92
C VAL A 31 10.70 6.76 -11.39
N PHE A 32 9.96 5.84 -10.77
CA PHE A 32 10.05 4.42 -11.10
C PHE A 32 9.08 4.03 -12.21
N GLU A 33 9.61 3.52 -13.32
CA GLU A 33 8.84 2.88 -14.38
C GLU A 33 8.55 1.41 -14.04
N SER A 34 7.33 0.96 -14.33
CA SER A 34 6.88 -0.42 -14.08
C SER A 34 7.63 -1.49 -14.88
N GLY A 35 8.51 -1.09 -15.81
CA GLY A 35 9.25 -1.99 -16.69
C GLY A 35 10.48 -2.66 -16.06
N GLN A 36 10.99 -2.17 -14.92
CA GLN A 36 12.22 -2.71 -14.30
C GLN A 36 11.91 -3.62 -13.11
N ARG A 37 11.55 -4.88 -13.38
CA ARG A 37 11.17 -5.87 -12.34
C ARG A 37 12.21 -6.02 -11.23
N LYS A 38 13.51 -5.86 -11.54
CA LYS A 38 14.59 -5.84 -10.53
C LYS A 38 14.45 -4.71 -9.52
N ILE A 39 14.15 -3.49 -9.97
CA ILE A 39 13.97 -2.35 -9.08
C ILE A 39 12.73 -2.54 -8.23
N LEU A 40 11.63 -3.02 -8.83
CA LEU A 40 10.38 -3.30 -8.13
C LEU A 40 10.56 -4.34 -7.02
N ASP A 41 11.18 -5.49 -7.32
CA ASP A 41 11.41 -6.55 -6.34
C ASP A 41 12.36 -6.08 -5.22
N GLY A 42 13.39 -5.30 -5.58
CA GLY A 42 14.30 -4.68 -4.61
C GLY A 42 13.60 -3.66 -3.71
N SER A 43 12.72 -2.81 -4.27
CA SER A 43 11.97 -1.81 -3.50
C SER A 43 10.91 -2.44 -2.61
N LEU A 44 10.24 -3.51 -3.05
CA LEU A 44 9.30 -4.28 -2.24
C LEU A 44 10.02 -4.97 -1.08
N GLY A 45 11.18 -5.59 -1.36
CA GLY A 45 12.05 -6.11 -0.31
C GLY A 45 12.43 -5.04 0.71
N PHE A 46 12.91 -3.89 0.25
CA PHE A 46 13.22 -2.74 1.11
C PHE A 46 12.03 -2.30 1.96
N ALA A 47 10.84 -2.18 1.37
CA ALA A 47 9.61 -1.83 2.09
C ALA A 47 9.26 -2.87 3.17
N ALA A 48 9.32 -4.16 2.87
CA ALA A 48 9.13 -5.23 3.85
C ALA A 48 10.10 -5.11 5.04
N GLY A 49 11.36 -4.78 4.76
CA GLY A 49 12.38 -4.51 5.78
C GLY A 49 12.01 -3.36 6.71
N VAL A 50 11.64 -2.21 6.12
CA VAL A 50 11.24 -1.02 6.89
C VAL A 50 10.00 -1.32 7.75
N MET A 51 8.96 -1.90 7.17
CA MET A 51 7.71 -2.23 7.88
C MET A 51 7.94 -3.24 9.02
N THR A 52 8.80 -4.25 8.81
CA THR A 52 9.14 -5.22 9.87
C THR A 52 9.82 -4.53 11.06
N ALA A 53 10.77 -3.63 10.79
CA ALA A 53 11.45 -2.88 11.84
C ALA A 53 10.47 -1.91 12.54
N ALA A 54 9.70 -1.13 11.78
CA ALA A 54 8.72 -0.18 12.31
C ALA A 54 7.67 -0.86 13.22
N SER A 55 7.22 -2.06 12.84
CA SER A 55 6.30 -2.87 13.64
C SER A 55 6.81 -3.12 15.06
N TYR A 56 8.12 -3.31 15.23
CA TYR A 56 8.70 -3.45 16.57
C TYR A 56 8.95 -2.10 17.24
N TRP A 57 9.74 -1.25 16.61
CA TRP A 57 10.30 -0.05 17.23
C TRP A 57 9.32 1.10 17.37
N SER A 58 8.50 1.33 16.36
CA SER A 58 7.59 2.48 16.33
C SER A 58 6.17 2.12 16.79
N LEU A 59 5.84 0.82 16.87
CA LEU A 59 4.51 0.35 17.29
C LEU A 59 4.55 -0.53 18.55
N LEU A 60 5.17 -1.72 18.51
CA LEU A 60 5.17 -2.64 19.66
C LEU A 60 5.90 -2.11 20.88
N ALA A 61 7.09 -1.53 20.72
CA ALA A 61 7.88 -1.03 21.85
C ALA A 61 7.15 0.12 22.58
N PRO A 62 6.61 1.14 21.89
CA PRO A 62 5.74 2.13 22.52
C PRO A 62 4.48 1.52 23.13
N ALA A 63 3.85 0.54 22.49
CA ALA A 63 2.67 -0.14 23.05
C ALA A 63 2.98 -0.86 24.38
N ILE A 64 4.12 -1.55 24.46
CA ILE A 64 4.61 -2.21 25.66
C ILE A 64 4.89 -1.19 26.75
N GLU A 65 5.63 -0.13 26.44
CA GLU A 65 5.97 0.93 27.38
C GLU A 65 4.71 1.60 27.96
N MET A 66 3.75 1.95 27.09
CA MET A 66 2.46 2.53 27.51
C MET A 66 1.67 1.56 28.40
N ALA A 67 1.67 0.26 28.08
CA ALA A 67 1.00 -0.74 28.91
C ALA A 67 1.67 -0.90 30.28
N GLU A 68 3.00 -0.93 30.35
CA GLU A 68 3.76 -1.03 31.60
C GLU A 68 3.52 0.18 32.51
N GLN A 69 3.50 1.38 31.94
CA GLN A 69 3.36 2.63 32.67
C GLN A 69 1.92 2.97 33.06
N SER A 70 0.93 2.40 32.37
CA SER A 70 -0.49 2.63 32.67
C SER A 70 -0.92 2.22 34.09
N GLY A 71 -0.12 1.40 34.79
CA GLY A 71 -0.44 0.83 36.11
C GLY A 71 -1.64 -0.13 36.13
N THR A 72 -2.35 -0.27 35.01
CA THR A 72 -3.56 -1.09 34.87
C THR A 72 -3.21 -2.58 34.76
N TYR A 73 -2.05 -2.89 34.15
CA TYR A 73 -1.59 -4.26 33.89
C TYR A 73 -0.61 -4.76 34.97
N GLY A 74 -0.95 -4.49 36.24
CA GLY A 74 -0.19 -4.85 37.43
C GLY A 74 0.77 -3.76 37.90
N SER A 75 1.07 -3.76 39.21
CA SER A 75 1.85 -2.70 39.88
C SER A 75 3.29 -2.52 39.39
N LYS A 76 3.79 -3.41 38.54
CA LYS A 76 5.11 -3.35 37.89
C LYS A 76 5.05 -3.60 36.37
N GLY A 77 3.86 -3.53 35.76
CA GLY A 77 3.69 -3.85 34.33
C GLY A 77 3.79 -5.34 33.99
N GLN A 78 3.76 -6.24 34.97
CA GLN A 78 3.94 -7.69 34.76
C GLN A 78 2.95 -8.34 33.78
N TRP A 79 1.80 -7.71 33.56
CA TRP A 79 0.77 -8.15 32.61
C TRP A 79 0.69 -7.30 31.35
N ALA A 80 1.66 -6.40 31.11
CA ALA A 80 1.69 -5.52 29.93
C ALA A 80 1.73 -6.32 28.60
N PHE A 81 2.20 -7.56 28.63
CA PHE A 81 2.13 -8.45 27.47
C PHE A 81 0.69 -8.78 27.03
N ILE A 82 -0.31 -8.70 27.91
CA ILE A 82 -1.71 -9.03 27.59
C ILE A 82 -2.27 -8.07 26.52
N PRO A 83 -2.35 -6.74 26.76
CA PRO A 83 -2.91 -5.83 25.76
C PRO A 83 -2.15 -5.87 24.45
N VAL A 84 -0.82 -6.01 24.51
CA VAL A 84 0.05 -6.06 23.34
C VAL A 84 -0.17 -7.36 22.56
N SER A 85 -0.17 -8.51 23.21
CA SER A 85 -0.37 -9.81 22.53
C SER A 85 -1.77 -9.93 21.95
N VAL A 86 -2.79 -9.45 22.67
CA VAL A 86 -4.18 -9.44 22.20
C VAL A 86 -4.32 -8.49 21.01
N GLY A 87 -3.83 -7.26 21.11
CA GLY A 87 -3.84 -6.30 20.01
C GLY A 87 -3.15 -6.87 18.77
N PHE A 88 -1.92 -7.34 18.92
CA PHE A 88 -1.13 -7.94 17.83
C PHE A 88 -1.85 -9.11 17.16
N LEU A 89 -2.38 -10.06 17.93
CA LEU A 89 -3.13 -11.18 17.36
C LEU A 89 -4.40 -10.72 16.65
N LEU A 90 -5.16 -9.79 17.23
CA LEU A 90 -6.36 -9.24 16.61
C LEU A 90 -6.04 -8.51 15.31
N GLY A 91 -4.90 -7.81 15.22
CA GLY A 91 -4.42 -7.18 14.00
C GLY A 91 -4.14 -8.18 12.89
N ALA A 92 -3.39 -9.23 13.19
CA ALA A 92 -3.10 -10.29 12.23
C ALA A 92 -4.38 -11.03 11.79
N VAL A 93 -5.24 -11.39 12.74
CA VAL A 93 -6.54 -12.03 12.47
C VAL A 93 -7.46 -11.11 11.67
N PHE A 94 -7.41 -9.80 11.89
CA PHE A 94 -8.20 -8.83 11.14
C PHE A 94 -7.84 -8.84 9.66
N VAL A 95 -6.55 -8.79 9.32
CA VAL A 95 -6.10 -8.85 7.91
C VAL A 95 -6.44 -10.21 7.30
N TYR A 96 -6.13 -11.31 8.00
CA TYR A 96 -6.52 -12.66 7.55
C TYR A 96 -8.03 -12.80 7.33
N SER A 97 -8.84 -12.22 8.22
CA SER A 97 -10.30 -12.24 8.09
C SER A 97 -10.77 -11.37 6.94
N ALA A 98 -10.11 -10.24 6.69
CA ALA A 98 -10.39 -9.42 5.51
C ALA A 98 -10.14 -10.25 4.23
N ASP A 99 -9.04 -10.98 4.16
CA ASP A 99 -8.70 -11.84 3.02
C ASP A 99 -9.73 -12.96 2.78
N ILE A 100 -10.38 -13.46 3.82
CA ILE A 100 -11.44 -14.47 3.73
C ILE A 100 -12.82 -13.87 3.44
N LEU A 101 -13.17 -12.78 4.14
CA LEU A 101 -14.49 -12.16 4.06
C LEU A 101 -14.70 -11.48 2.72
N LEU A 102 -13.65 -10.93 2.11
CA LEU A 102 -13.78 -10.16 0.88
C LEU A 102 -14.16 -11.02 -0.34
N PRO A 103 -13.64 -12.26 -0.51
CA PRO A 103 -14.20 -13.24 -1.44
C PRO A 103 -15.64 -13.67 -1.11
N MET A 104 -15.97 -13.86 0.17
CA MET A 104 -17.28 -14.38 0.60
C MET A 104 -18.41 -13.36 0.53
N LEU A 105 -18.15 -12.07 0.77
CA LEU A 105 -19.14 -11.00 0.72
C LEU A 105 -19.63 -10.73 -0.71
N GLY A 106 -19.08 -11.42 -1.71
CA GLY A 106 -19.49 -11.24 -3.10
C GLY A 106 -19.39 -9.78 -3.51
N VAL A 107 -18.43 -9.02 -2.92
CA VAL A 107 -18.04 -7.70 -3.41
C VAL A 107 -17.70 -7.97 -4.87
N ASN A 108 -18.67 -7.67 -5.73
CA ASN A 108 -18.51 -7.61 -7.16
C ASN A 108 -17.53 -6.45 -7.35
N THR A 109 -16.26 -6.78 -7.19
CA THR A 109 -15.11 -6.05 -7.70
C THR A 109 -15.37 -5.74 -9.16
N THR A 110 -16.25 -6.46 -9.85
CA THR A 110 -16.88 -6.03 -11.08
C THR A 110 -17.30 -4.56 -11.08
N ASN A 111 -18.03 -3.97 -10.12
CA ASN A 111 -18.45 -2.57 -10.30
C ASN A 111 -17.36 -1.53 -9.98
N ILE A 112 -16.57 -1.74 -8.92
CA ILE A 112 -15.49 -0.81 -8.51
C ILE A 112 -14.22 -1.04 -9.33
N ALA A 113 -13.82 -2.29 -9.54
CA ALA A 113 -12.73 -2.61 -10.46
C ALA A 113 -13.13 -2.39 -11.92
N VAL A 114 -14.39 -2.56 -12.40
CA VAL A 114 -14.75 -2.14 -13.78
C VAL A 114 -14.80 -0.62 -13.91
N SER A 115 -15.18 0.15 -12.88
CA SER A 115 -15.11 1.62 -12.97
C SER A 115 -13.65 2.10 -12.96
N LEU A 116 -12.78 1.52 -12.13
CA LEU A 116 -11.33 1.79 -12.14
C LEU A 116 -10.62 1.21 -13.39
N GLU A 117 -11.08 0.08 -13.92
CA GLU A 117 -10.57 -0.57 -15.15
C GLU A 117 -11.06 0.17 -16.40
N SER A 118 -12.28 0.72 -16.40
CA SER A 118 -12.77 1.72 -17.37
C SER A 118 -11.85 2.94 -17.37
N ASP A 119 -11.48 3.44 -16.19
CA ASP A 119 -10.59 4.59 -16.06
C ASP A 119 -9.14 4.28 -16.45
N ALA A 120 -8.67 3.04 -16.24
CA ALA A 120 -7.37 2.57 -16.69
C ALA A 120 -7.34 2.30 -18.22
N LYS A 121 -8.43 1.78 -18.80
CA LYS A 121 -8.58 1.61 -20.25
C LYS A 121 -8.68 2.96 -20.97
N LYS A 122 -9.48 3.89 -20.47
CA LYS A 122 -9.57 5.26 -21.00
C LYS A 122 -8.21 5.97 -21.03
N ASP A 123 -7.37 5.78 -20.01
CA ASP A 123 -6.01 6.37 -20.02
C ASP A 123 -5.08 5.71 -21.04
N LYS A 124 -5.25 4.40 -21.32
CA LYS A 124 -4.48 3.71 -22.36
C LYS A 124 -4.92 4.10 -23.78
N ASP A 125 -6.22 4.24 -23.99
CA ASP A 125 -6.79 4.55 -25.30
C ASP A 125 -6.65 6.07 -25.61
N GLY A 126 -6.75 6.95 -24.61
CA GLY A 126 -6.63 8.40 -24.76
C GLY A 126 -5.21 8.93 -25.05
N PHE A 127 -4.17 8.11 -24.88
CA PHE A 127 -2.79 8.46 -25.28
C PHE A 127 -2.39 7.87 -26.65
N GLY A 128 -3.27 7.07 -27.27
CA GLY A 128 -2.98 6.32 -28.50
C GLY A 128 -3.69 6.81 -29.76
N GLU A 129 -4.70 7.69 -29.67
CA GLU A 129 -5.51 8.10 -30.83
C GLU A 129 -5.12 9.45 -31.46
N ASP A 130 -4.30 10.28 -30.82
CA ASP A 130 -3.98 11.63 -31.34
C ASP A 130 -2.81 11.68 -32.35
N LEU A 131 -2.29 10.54 -32.81
CA LEU A 131 -1.15 10.49 -33.74
C LEU A 131 -1.41 9.78 -35.08
N VAL A 132 -2.66 9.49 -35.43
CA VAL A 132 -3.01 9.04 -36.79
C VAL A 132 -4.24 9.78 -37.31
N HIS A 133 -4.11 11.10 -37.48
CA HIS A 133 -4.91 11.83 -38.46
C HIS A 133 -4.02 12.16 -39.67
N ILE A 134 -3.60 11.13 -40.41
CA ILE A 134 -3.18 11.34 -41.81
C ILE A 134 -4.41 11.16 -42.66
N GLN A 135 -4.94 12.31 -43.05
CA GLN A 135 -5.98 12.55 -44.03
C GLN A 135 -5.71 11.74 -45.31
N MET A 136 -6.61 10.81 -45.64
CA MET A 136 -6.67 10.13 -46.94
C MET A 136 -7.92 10.62 -47.67
N GLY A 137 -7.71 11.12 -48.89
CA GLY A 137 -8.71 11.63 -49.85
C GLY A 137 -8.18 12.93 -50.46
N ASP A 138 -7.95 13.10 -51.75
CA ASP A 138 -8.25 12.31 -52.95
C ASP A 138 -7.17 12.68 -54.01
N ASN A 139 -6.79 11.74 -54.89
CA ASN A 139 -6.62 11.98 -56.34
C ASN A 139 -5.85 10.83 -57.04
N GLU A 140 -6.55 10.26 -58.02
CA GLU A 140 -6.16 9.85 -59.38
C GLU A 140 -4.75 9.28 -59.67
N ASP A 141 -4.80 8.10 -60.33
CA ASP A 141 -3.91 7.53 -61.35
C ASP A 141 -2.39 7.55 -61.15
N ILE A 142 -1.72 6.38 -61.18
CA ILE A 142 -0.66 5.98 -62.15
C ILE A 142 -0.37 4.46 -62.03
N ILE A 143 -0.80 3.73 -63.06
CA ILE A 143 -0.13 2.66 -63.85
C ILE A 143 1.08 1.90 -63.23
N GLY A 144 0.84 0.60 -62.95
CA GLY A 144 1.59 -0.57 -63.45
C GLY A 144 3.03 -0.86 -62.99
N VAL A 145 3.26 -2.05 -62.40
CA VAL A 145 4.31 -3.02 -62.83
C VAL A 145 3.96 -4.43 -62.29
N THR A 146 3.88 -5.37 -63.23
CA THR A 146 3.67 -6.82 -63.09
C THR A 146 4.90 -7.57 -62.60
N ARG A 147 4.74 -8.59 -61.73
CA ARG A 147 5.57 -9.82 -61.76
C ARG A 147 4.78 -11.05 -61.28
N PRO A 148 4.87 -12.21 -61.98
CA PRO A 148 4.12 -13.42 -61.67
C PRO A 148 4.95 -14.42 -60.85
N ALA A 149 4.32 -15.19 -59.97
CA ALA A 149 4.81 -16.50 -59.56
C ALA A 149 3.64 -17.40 -59.09
N THR A 150 3.30 -18.29 -59.99
CA THR A 150 2.52 -19.52 -59.87
C THR A 150 2.90 -20.38 -58.65
N SER A 151 1.91 -20.81 -57.86
CA SER A 151 1.74 -22.24 -57.52
C SER A 151 0.34 -22.53 -56.95
N THR A 152 -0.44 -23.28 -57.74
CA THR A 152 -1.41 -24.31 -57.34
C THR A 152 -2.32 -24.08 -56.13
N ALA A 153 -3.55 -23.65 -56.43
CA ALA A 153 -4.72 -23.89 -55.61
C ALA A 153 -5.00 -25.40 -55.49
N LYS A 154 -4.94 -25.95 -54.28
CA LYS A 154 -5.54 -27.25 -53.94
C LYS A 154 -6.67 -27.00 -52.93
N ARG A 155 -7.89 -26.99 -53.45
CA ARG A 155 -9.15 -26.86 -52.72
C ARG A 155 -9.33 -28.12 -51.85
N ARG A 156 -8.97 -28.05 -50.56
CA ARG A 156 -9.43 -29.01 -49.55
C ARG A 156 -10.61 -28.38 -48.80
N LYS A 157 -11.77 -29.01 -48.92
CA LYS A 157 -12.99 -28.72 -48.20
C LYS A 157 -12.74 -29.14 -46.74
N GLY A 158 -12.34 -28.18 -45.90
CA GLY A 158 -12.15 -28.37 -44.46
C GLY A 158 -13.46 -28.10 -43.71
N GLU A 159 -13.74 -28.95 -42.73
CA GLU A 159 -14.85 -28.89 -41.78
C GLU A 159 -14.95 -27.51 -41.08
N PRO A 160 -16.14 -27.13 -40.57
CA PRO A 160 -16.27 -25.88 -39.83
C PRO A 160 -15.38 -25.92 -38.58
N ASN A 161 -14.42 -24.98 -38.51
CA ASN A 161 -13.59 -24.70 -37.34
C ASN A 161 -14.49 -24.31 -36.15
N LEU A 162 -14.91 -25.29 -35.36
CA LEU A 162 -15.61 -25.09 -34.09
C LEU A 162 -14.65 -24.91 -32.90
N SER A 163 -13.36 -25.22 -33.07
CA SER A 163 -12.36 -25.23 -31.98
C SER A 163 -11.61 -23.91 -31.78
N GLN A 164 -11.66 -22.98 -32.73
CA GLN A 164 -10.89 -21.73 -32.66
C GLN A 164 -11.62 -20.64 -31.84
N ASN A 165 -12.96 -20.66 -31.83
CA ASN A 165 -13.76 -19.73 -31.03
C ASN A 165 -13.75 -20.11 -29.55
N ASP A 166 -13.79 -21.41 -29.23
CA ASP A 166 -13.78 -21.89 -27.84
C ASP A 166 -12.42 -21.64 -27.16
N GLN A 167 -11.30 -21.80 -27.87
CA GLN A 167 -9.97 -21.48 -27.35
C GLN A 167 -9.78 -19.97 -27.11
N VAL A 168 -10.29 -19.11 -28.00
CA VAL A 168 -10.24 -17.65 -27.81
C VAL A 168 -11.13 -17.20 -26.66
N VAL A 169 -12.29 -17.85 -26.46
CA VAL A 169 -13.18 -17.60 -25.33
C VAL A 169 -12.55 -18.08 -24.01
N GLU A 170 -11.95 -19.28 -23.98
CA GLU A 170 -11.23 -19.80 -22.80
C GLU A 170 -10.00 -18.94 -22.45
N ASP A 171 -9.19 -18.51 -23.43
CA ASP A 171 -8.05 -17.62 -23.19
C ASP A 171 -8.50 -16.23 -22.73
N HIS A 172 -9.59 -15.67 -23.28
CA HIS A 172 -10.16 -14.41 -22.79
C HIS A 172 -10.74 -14.56 -21.38
N GLN A 173 -11.35 -15.70 -21.06
CA GLN A 173 -11.94 -15.97 -19.76
C GLN A 173 -10.86 -16.26 -18.70
N GLN A 174 -9.76 -16.94 -19.06
CA GLN A 174 -8.58 -17.10 -18.22
C GLN A 174 -7.84 -15.78 -18.02
N LEU A 175 -7.53 -15.02 -19.07
CA LEU A 175 -6.83 -13.74 -18.97
C LEU A 175 -7.65 -12.70 -18.17
N SER A 176 -8.98 -12.68 -18.33
CA SER A 176 -9.87 -11.83 -17.53
C SER A 176 -10.00 -12.31 -16.08
N SER A 177 -9.94 -13.63 -15.83
CA SER A 177 -9.89 -14.16 -14.46
C SER A 177 -8.58 -13.80 -13.74
N ILE A 178 -7.43 -13.89 -14.43
CA ILE A 178 -6.10 -13.53 -13.91
C ILE A 178 -6.04 -12.03 -13.59
N LYS A 179 -6.58 -11.17 -14.48
CA LYS A 179 -6.69 -9.72 -14.23
C LYS A 179 -7.61 -9.39 -13.04
N LYS A 180 -8.78 -10.04 -12.94
CA LYS A 180 -9.71 -9.84 -11.82
C LYS A 180 -9.09 -10.24 -10.48
N THR A 181 -8.27 -11.29 -10.44
CA THR A 181 -7.55 -11.71 -9.24
C THR A 181 -6.47 -10.70 -8.82
N SER A 182 -5.75 -10.13 -9.78
CA SER A 182 -4.74 -9.09 -9.52
C SER A 182 -5.33 -7.78 -8.95
N TRP A 183 -6.44 -7.30 -9.53
CA TRP A 183 -7.12 -6.09 -9.05
C TRP A 183 -7.75 -6.24 -7.66
N LYS A 184 -8.29 -7.42 -7.36
CA LYS A 184 -8.77 -7.73 -6.01
C LYS A 184 -7.64 -7.53 -5.01
N ARG A 185 -6.48 -8.16 -5.24
CA ARG A 185 -5.33 -8.06 -4.35
C ARG A 185 -4.86 -6.62 -4.14
N ILE A 186 -4.83 -5.81 -5.19
CA ILE A 186 -4.46 -4.38 -5.07
C ILE A 186 -5.47 -3.61 -4.22
N LEU A 187 -6.77 -3.84 -4.43
CA LEU A 187 -7.82 -3.20 -3.61
C LEU A 187 -7.74 -3.63 -2.14
N LEU A 188 -7.49 -4.92 -1.88
CA LEU A 188 -7.28 -5.45 -0.53
C LEU A 188 -6.12 -4.74 0.15
N LEU A 189 -4.99 -4.63 -0.55
CA LEU A 189 -3.80 -3.94 -0.08
C LEU A 189 -4.09 -2.47 0.26
N VAL A 190 -4.77 -1.74 -0.62
CA VAL A 190 -5.13 -0.32 -0.37
C VAL A 190 -6.03 -0.19 0.85
N ILE A 191 -7.04 -1.06 1.00
CA ILE A 191 -7.96 -1.03 2.15
C ILE A 191 -7.22 -1.38 3.44
N ALA A 192 -6.41 -2.43 3.44
CA ALA A 192 -5.61 -2.83 4.60
C ALA A 192 -4.70 -1.68 5.04
N ILE A 193 -4.00 -1.05 4.09
CA ILE A 193 -3.10 0.08 4.36
C ILE A 193 -3.86 1.27 4.94
N THR A 194 -5.01 1.60 4.34
CA THR A 194 -5.85 2.70 4.82
C THR A 194 -6.35 2.45 6.25
N ILE A 195 -6.70 1.21 6.60
CA ILE A 195 -7.23 0.90 7.93
C ILE A 195 -6.12 0.95 8.99
N HIS A 196 -4.89 0.53 8.70
CA HIS A 196 -3.79 0.61 9.67
C HIS A 196 -3.34 2.04 9.94
N ASN A 197 -3.51 2.95 8.98
CA ASN A 197 -3.16 4.37 9.12
C ASN A 197 -4.03 5.09 10.16
N ILE A 198 -5.17 4.52 10.53
CA ILE A 198 -6.07 5.06 11.56
C ILE A 198 -5.42 4.99 12.96
N PRO A 199 -4.98 3.81 13.46
CA PRO A 199 -4.18 3.69 14.69
C PRO A 199 -2.98 4.63 14.74
N GLU A 200 -2.25 4.81 13.64
CA GLU A 200 -1.07 5.68 13.58
C GLU A 200 -1.44 7.15 13.77
N GLY A 201 -2.44 7.63 13.03
CA GLY A 201 -2.96 8.98 13.21
C GLY A 201 -3.44 9.21 14.65
N LEU A 202 -4.21 8.27 15.21
CA LEU A 202 -4.66 8.31 16.61
C LEU A 202 -3.46 8.40 17.58
N ALA A 203 -2.41 7.61 17.36
CA ALA A 203 -1.22 7.59 18.21
C ALA A 203 -0.49 8.94 18.20
N VAL A 204 -0.32 9.57 17.03
CA VAL A 204 0.24 10.92 16.93
C VAL A 204 -0.62 11.94 17.69
N GLY A 205 -1.94 11.89 17.50
CA GLY A 205 -2.88 12.80 18.16
C GLY A 205 -2.91 12.65 19.67
N VAL A 206 -2.93 11.42 20.17
CA VAL A 206 -2.90 11.18 21.62
C VAL A 206 -1.52 11.48 22.18
N GLY A 207 -0.43 11.15 21.49
CA GLY A 207 0.92 11.49 21.92
C GLY A 207 1.05 12.98 22.23
N PHE A 208 0.61 13.85 21.31
CA PHE A 208 0.62 15.30 21.55
C PHE A 208 -0.45 15.77 22.55
N GLY A 209 -1.62 15.12 22.59
CA GLY A 209 -2.71 15.46 23.51
C GLY A 209 -2.51 15.01 24.96
N ALA A 210 -1.63 14.04 25.20
CA ALA A 210 -1.30 13.52 26.51
C ALA A 210 -0.11 14.25 27.16
N ILE A 211 0.53 15.19 26.46
CA ILE A 211 1.73 15.88 26.96
C ILE A 211 1.49 16.45 28.36
N GLY A 212 2.33 16.05 29.32
CA GLY A 212 2.26 16.48 30.71
C GLY A 212 1.24 15.75 31.59
N LYS A 213 0.50 14.76 31.06
CA LYS A 213 -0.39 13.91 31.87
C LYS A 213 0.36 12.82 32.64
N THR A 214 1.48 12.35 32.09
CA THR A 214 2.37 11.34 32.71
C THR A 214 3.83 11.74 32.51
N LEU A 215 4.75 11.11 33.25
CA LEU A 215 6.19 11.38 33.13
C LEU A 215 6.76 10.98 31.75
N ALA A 216 6.11 10.04 31.07
CA ALA A 216 6.52 9.57 29.74
C ALA A 216 5.80 10.29 28.60
N ALA A 217 4.68 10.97 28.85
CA ALA A 217 4.02 11.80 27.85
C ALA A 217 4.76 13.15 27.71
N THR A 218 5.97 13.09 27.15
CA THR A 218 6.79 14.27 26.87
C THR A 218 6.58 14.72 25.43
N PHE A 219 6.88 16.00 25.16
CA PHE A 219 6.89 16.52 23.79
C PHE A 219 7.89 15.78 22.90
N GLU A 220 9.03 15.40 23.46
CA GLU A 220 10.08 14.66 22.75
C GLU A 220 9.56 13.27 22.33
N ASN A 221 8.92 12.52 23.24
CA ASN A 221 8.35 11.21 22.95
C ASN A 221 7.25 11.28 21.89
N ALA A 222 6.35 12.26 22.00
CA ALA A 222 5.29 12.47 21.00
C ALA A 222 5.85 12.85 19.62
N ARG A 223 6.91 13.67 19.58
CA ARG A 223 7.60 14.03 18.34
C ARG A 223 8.32 12.85 17.72
N ASN A 224 9.05 12.08 18.52
CA ASN A 224 9.83 10.95 18.03
C ASN A 224 8.90 9.84 17.51
N LEU A 225 7.76 9.60 18.17
CA LEU A 225 6.69 8.73 17.65
C LEU A 225 6.18 9.20 16.28
N ALA A 226 5.87 10.49 16.12
CA ALA A 226 5.41 11.03 14.84
C ALA A 226 6.49 10.95 13.73
N ILE A 227 7.76 11.09 14.09
CA ILE A 227 8.88 10.91 13.15
C ILE A 227 9.00 9.44 12.72
N GLY A 228 8.97 8.50 13.67
CA GLY A 228 9.02 7.06 13.39
C GLY A 228 7.90 6.62 12.46
N ILE A 229 6.67 7.04 12.75
CA ILE A 229 5.51 6.82 11.87
C ILE A 229 5.74 7.46 10.49
N GLY A 230 6.17 8.73 10.41
CA GLY A 230 6.39 9.35 9.10
C GLY A 230 7.37 8.57 8.23
N ILE A 231 8.48 8.08 8.79
CA ILE A 231 9.51 7.39 8.02
C ILE A 231 8.98 6.09 7.39
N GLN A 232 8.20 5.30 8.11
CA GLN A 232 7.67 4.04 7.59
C GLN A 232 6.48 4.22 6.64
N ASN A 233 5.77 5.35 6.72
CA ASN A 233 4.68 5.68 5.80
C ASN A 233 5.18 5.95 4.38
N PHE A 234 6.46 6.30 4.22
CA PHE A 234 7.07 6.45 2.90
C PHE A 234 7.08 5.14 2.09
N PRO A 235 7.59 4.01 2.59
CA PRO A 235 7.39 2.71 1.95
C PRO A 235 5.94 2.35 1.66
N GLU A 236 4.99 2.71 2.52
CA GLU A 236 3.57 2.39 2.33
C GLU A 236 2.94 3.13 1.15
N GLY A 237 3.23 4.43 1.01
CA GLY A 237 2.77 5.21 -0.13
C GLY A 237 3.24 4.63 -1.46
N LEU A 238 4.48 4.13 -1.50
CA LEU A 238 5.05 3.41 -2.63
C LEU A 238 4.34 2.05 -2.85
N ALA A 239 4.10 1.31 -1.77
CA ALA A 239 3.46 0.00 -1.79
C ALA A 239 2.03 0.06 -2.34
N VAL A 240 1.34 1.20 -2.22
CA VAL A 240 0.03 1.43 -2.86
C VAL A 240 0.18 1.89 -4.31
N SER A 241 1.03 2.89 -4.58
CA SER A 241 1.07 3.54 -5.89
C SER A 241 1.71 2.67 -7.00
N LEU A 242 2.72 1.86 -6.67
CA LEU A 242 3.41 1.02 -7.66
C LEU A 242 2.54 -0.12 -8.21
N PRO A 243 1.83 -0.91 -7.38
CA PRO A 243 0.92 -1.93 -7.89
C PRO A 243 -0.22 -1.35 -8.74
N LEU A 244 -0.77 -0.18 -8.37
CA LEU A 244 -1.80 0.50 -9.17
C LEU A 244 -1.28 0.90 -10.56
N LYS A 245 -0.06 1.45 -10.64
CA LYS A 245 0.61 1.74 -11.92
C LYS A 245 0.90 0.45 -12.70
N GLY A 246 1.36 -0.60 -12.02
CA GLY A 246 1.60 -1.93 -12.60
C GLY A 246 0.34 -2.57 -13.18
N ALA A 247 -0.83 -2.34 -12.58
CA ALA A 247 -2.13 -2.76 -13.09
C ALA A 247 -2.62 -1.94 -14.30
N GLY A 248 -1.91 -0.88 -14.67
CA GLY A 248 -2.15 -0.10 -15.87
C GLY A 248 -2.85 1.24 -15.63
N MET A 249 -2.96 1.71 -14.39
CA MET A 249 -3.42 3.07 -14.11
C MET A 249 -2.35 4.10 -14.50
N SER A 250 -2.77 5.31 -14.88
CA SER A 250 -1.83 6.40 -15.09
C SER A 250 -1.04 6.73 -13.82
N THR A 251 0.16 7.25 -14.01
CA THR A 251 1.06 7.68 -12.93
C THR A 251 0.36 8.64 -11.96
N LEU A 252 -0.43 9.59 -12.49
CA LEU A 252 -1.13 10.58 -11.69
C LEU A 252 -2.24 9.95 -10.84
N LYS A 253 -3.06 9.04 -11.41
CA LYS A 253 -4.10 8.34 -10.64
C LYS A 253 -3.49 7.45 -9.56
N SER A 254 -2.40 6.75 -9.90
CA SER A 254 -1.69 5.88 -8.95
C SER A 254 -1.12 6.67 -7.77
N PHE A 255 -0.54 7.85 -8.03
CA PHE A 255 -0.12 8.80 -7.00
C PHE A 255 -1.31 9.28 -6.15
N TRP A 256 -2.42 9.68 -6.78
CA TRP A 256 -3.61 10.17 -6.07
C TRP A 256 -4.14 9.15 -5.06
N TYR A 257 -4.32 7.90 -5.47
CA TYR A 257 -4.76 6.83 -4.58
C TYR A 257 -3.70 6.48 -3.52
N GLY A 258 -2.41 6.51 -3.88
CA GLY A 258 -1.31 6.25 -2.94
C GLY A 258 -1.19 7.26 -1.81
N GLN A 259 -1.43 8.56 -2.06
CA GLN A 259 -1.43 9.54 -0.98
C GLN A 259 -2.77 9.60 -0.24
N LEU A 260 -3.89 9.25 -0.91
CA LEU A 260 -5.22 9.23 -0.29
C LEU A 260 -5.33 8.17 0.80
N SER A 261 -4.61 7.04 0.67
CA SER A 261 -4.60 6.00 1.71
C SER A 261 -4.02 6.49 3.04
N GLY A 262 -3.15 7.49 3.04
CA GLY A 262 -2.60 8.13 4.25
C GLY A 262 -3.41 9.33 4.77
N MET A 263 -4.36 9.86 3.99
CA MET A 263 -5.14 11.05 4.37
C MET A 263 -6.03 10.81 5.61
N VAL A 264 -6.26 9.55 5.98
CA VAL A 264 -6.97 9.19 7.21
C VAL A 264 -6.20 9.58 8.48
N GLU A 265 -4.86 9.73 8.41
CA GLU A 265 -4.02 10.03 9.58
C GLU A 265 -4.33 11.43 10.18
N PRO A 266 -4.38 12.55 9.41
CA PRO A 266 -4.84 13.83 9.93
C PRO A 266 -6.20 13.81 10.61
N VAL A 267 -7.15 13.07 10.04
CA VAL A 267 -8.50 12.95 10.59
C VAL A 267 -8.46 12.19 11.90
N ALA A 268 -7.82 11.01 11.90
CA ALA A 268 -7.68 10.14 13.05
C ALA A 268 -6.92 10.83 14.19
N GLY A 269 -5.84 11.57 13.91
CA GLY A 269 -5.11 12.30 14.94
C GLY A 269 -5.89 13.45 15.54
N LEU A 270 -6.70 14.16 14.76
CA LEU A 270 -7.61 15.16 15.33
C LEU A 270 -8.62 14.53 16.29
N PHE A 271 -9.16 13.34 15.97
CA PHE A 271 -9.96 12.59 16.93
C PHE A 271 -9.15 12.16 18.15
N GLY A 272 -7.91 11.70 17.97
CA GLY A 272 -7.00 11.29 19.05
C GLY A 272 -6.75 12.40 20.07
N VAL A 273 -6.40 13.60 19.60
CA VAL A 273 -6.12 14.75 20.49
C VAL A 273 -7.37 15.29 21.19
N LEU A 274 -8.55 15.16 20.57
CA LEU A 274 -9.82 15.57 21.18
C LEU A 274 -10.35 14.54 22.18
N ALA A 275 -10.10 13.26 21.94
CA ALA A 275 -10.61 12.15 22.72
C ALA A 275 -9.53 11.45 23.57
N VAL A 276 -8.45 12.14 23.96
CA VAL A 276 -7.29 11.56 24.66
C VAL A 276 -7.68 10.69 25.84
N VAL A 277 -8.63 11.13 26.67
CA VAL A 277 -9.06 10.38 27.87
C VAL A 277 -9.68 9.03 27.51
N ILE A 278 -10.36 8.94 26.38
CA ILE A 278 -10.98 7.71 25.87
C ILE A 278 -9.95 6.88 25.09
N ALA A 279 -9.06 7.53 24.36
CA ALA A 279 -8.10 6.88 23.47
C ALA A 279 -6.88 6.30 24.22
N GLU A 280 -6.42 6.95 25.30
CA GLU A 280 -5.20 6.57 26.04
C GLU A 280 -5.21 5.11 26.54
N PRO A 281 -6.29 4.57 27.13
CA PRO A 281 -6.35 3.17 27.54
C PRO A 281 -6.41 2.18 26.37
N ILE A 282 -6.84 2.63 25.19
CA ILE A 282 -7.05 1.81 23.99
C ILE A 282 -5.76 1.74 23.15
N LEU A 283 -4.89 2.74 23.25
CA LEU A 283 -3.67 2.86 22.42
C LEU A 283 -2.74 1.65 22.46
N PRO A 284 -2.41 1.04 23.61
CA PRO A 284 -1.55 -0.14 23.60
C PRO A 284 -2.11 -1.28 22.74
N TYR A 285 -3.44 -1.45 22.75
CA TYR A 285 -4.11 -2.43 21.89
C TYR A 285 -4.08 -1.98 20.43
N ALA A 286 -4.35 -0.70 20.15
CA ALA A 286 -4.41 -0.17 18.79
C ALA A 286 -3.04 -0.17 18.09
N LEU A 287 -1.97 0.21 18.79
CA LEU A 287 -0.59 0.17 18.29
C LEU A 287 -0.13 -1.27 18.06
N ALA A 288 -0.39 -2.16 19.02
CA ALA A 288 -0.07 -3.57 18.84
C ALA A 288 -0.91 -4.20 17.71
N PHE A 289 -2.17 -3.82 17.56
CA PHE A 289 -3.02 -4.19 16.43
C PHE A 289 -2.43 -3.75 15.09
N ALA A 290 -1.98 -2.50 14.98
CA ALA A 290 -1.31 -2.01 13.78
C ALA A 290 -0.04 -2.84 13.47
N ALA A 291 0.79 -3.11 14.48
CA ALA A 291 1.99 -3.95 14.32
C ALA A 291 1.66 -5.38 13.86
N GLY A 292 0.62 -5.99 14.43
CA GLY A 292 0.17 -7.33 14.04
C GLY A 292 -0.35 -7.41 12.61
N ALA A 293 -1.16 -6.43 12.23
CA ALA A 293 -1.65 -6.28 10.85
C ALA A 293 -0.49 -6.07 9.87
N MET A 294 0.45 -5.19 10.20
CA MET A 294 1.61 -4.86 9.38
C MET A 294 2.54 -6.06 9.17
N ILE A 295 2.84 -6.82 10.24
CA ILE A 295 3.63 -8.05 10.13
C ILE A 295 2.91 -9.10 9.28
N TYR A 296 1.58 -9.26 9.43
CA TYR A 296 0.82 -10.17 8.59
C TYR A 296 0.94 -9.79 7.10
N VAL A 297 0.71 -8.52 6.74
CA VAL A 297 0.86 -8.02 5.35
C VAL A 297 2.28 -8.22 4.82
N VAL A 298 3.30 -7.97 5.63
CA VAL A 298 4.68 -8.18 5.20
C VAL A 298 4.95 -9.64 4.87
N VAL A 299 4.49 -10.57 5.72
CA VAL A 299 4.75 -12.01 5.59
C VAL A 299 3.91 -12.63 4.48
N ASP A 300 2.63 -12.28 4.38
CA ASP A 300 1.69 -12.94 3.46
C ASP A 300 1.68 -12.29 2.06
N ASP A 301 1.99 -10.99 1.97
CA ASP A 301 1.95 -10.25 0.71
C ASP A 301 3.32 -9.76 0.21
N ILE A 302 4.00 -8.90 0.97
CA ILE A 302 5.14 -8.13 0.42
C ILE A 302 6.35 -9.03 0.17
N ILE A 303 6.73 -9.88 1.13
CA ILE A 303 7.87 -10.78 0.98
C ILE A 303 7.62 -11.79 -0.15
N PRO A 304 6.47 -12.50 -0.21
CA PRO A 304 6.18 -13.39 -1.33
C PRO A 304 6.21 -12.67 -2.68
N GLU A 305 5.56 -11.51 -2.79
CA GLU A 305 5.51 -10.74 -4.04
C GLU A 305 6.91 -10.36 -4.53
N ALA A 306 7.77 -9.87 -3.63
CA ALA A 306 9.15 -9.49 -3.94
C ALA A 306 10.02 -10.66 -4.43
N GLN A 307 9.65 -11.91 -4.12
CA GLN A 307 10.40 -13.10 -4.50
C GLN A 307 9.88 -13.79 -5.78
N THR A 308 8.70 -13.43 -6.28
CA THR A 308 7.98 -14.13 -7.37
C THR A 308 8.75 -14.15 -8.71
N CYS A 309 9.58 -13.15 -9.00
CA CYS A 309 10.18 -12.97 -10.33
C CYS A 309 11.69 -13.30 -10.42
N GLY A 310 12.18 -14.18 -9.55
CA GLY A 310 13.56 -14.69 -9.62
C GLY A 310 14.64 -13.75 -9.08
N ASN A 311 14.28 -12.55 -8.61
CA ASN A 311 15.19 -11.59 -7.96
C ASN A 311 15.20 -11.72 -6.43
N GLY A 312 14.84 -12.88 -5.86
CA GLY A 312 14.66 -13.05 -4.42
C GLY A 312 15.87 -12.67 -3.55
N LYS A 313 17.11 -12.82 -4.07
CA LYS A 313 18.32 -12.34 -3.37
C LYS A 313 18.37 -10.82 -3.24
N LEU A 314 17.97 -10.10 -4.30
CA LEU A 314 17.92 -8.63 -4.30
C LEU A 314 16.83 -8.15 -3.35
N ALA A 315 15.65 -8.78 -3.37
CA ALA A 315 14.58 -8.52 -2.41
C ALA A 315 15.03 -8.75 -0.97
N SER A 316 15.75 -9.84 -0.69
CA SER A 316 16.26 -10.16 0.65
C SER A 316 17.27 -9.11 1.14
N TRP A 317 18.23 -8.72 0.30
CA TRP A 317 19.17 -7.64 0.65
C TRP A 317 18.48 -6.28 0.78
N GLY A 318 17.45 -6.03 -0.04
CA GLY A 318 16.55 -4.90 0.11
C GLY A 318 15.94 -4.87 1.50
N ALA A 319 15.36 -6.00 1.94
CA ALA A 319 14.75 -6.12 3.27
C ALA A 319 15.74 -5.87 4.40
N ILE A 320 16.95 -6.43 4.33
CA ILE A 320 17.98 -6.15 5.33
C ILE A 320 18.35 -4.66 5.34
N ALA A 321 18.54 -4.04 4.16
CA ALA A 321 18.86 -2.63 4.07
C ALA A 321 17.72 -1.75 4.63
N GLY A 322 16.47 -2.04 4.29
CA GLY A 322 15.29 -1.35 4.81
C GLY A 322 15.16 -1.47 6.32
N PHE A 323 15.35 -2.67 6.85
CA PHE A 323 15.34 -2.93 8.29
C PHE A 323 16.41 -2.13 9.02
N VAL A 324 17.66 -2.15 8.52
CA VAL A 324 18.77 -1.40 9.13
C VAL A 324 18.55 0.10 9.06
N VAL A 325 18.04 0.61 7.93
CA VAL A 325 17.72 2.03 7.78
C VAL A 325 16.65 2.44 8.79
N MET A 326 15.55 1.69 8.88
CA MET A 326 14.48 2.00 9.83
C MET A 326 14.95 1.91 11.28
N MET A 327 15.68 0.85 11.65
CA MET A 327 16.27 0.71 12.98
C MET A 327 17.22 1.87 13.31
N ALA A 328 18.10 2.25 12.39
CA ALA A 328 19.04 3.34 12.60
C ALA A 328 18.34 4.70 12.74
N LEU A 329 17.23 4.90 12.01
CA LEU A 329 16.42 6.10 12.12
C LEU A 329 15.66 6.16 13.44
N ASP A 330 15.01 5.07 13.84
CA ASP A 330 14.25 5.03 15.09
C ASP A 330 15.18 5.12 16.32
N VAL A 331 16.27 4.35 16.36
CA VAL A 331 17.23 4.38 17.48
C VAL A 331 18.11 5.63 17.46
N GLY A 332 18.40 6.18 16.28
CA GLY A 332 19.32 7.31 16.11
C GLY A 332 18.67 8.68 16.21
N LEU A 333 17.37 8.80 15.89
CA LEU A 333 16.59 10.03 15.97
C LEU A 333 15.59 10.04 17.15
N GLY A 334 15.37 8.88 17.78
CA GLY A 334 14.49 8.65 18.92
C GLY A 334 15.16 8.82 20.27
#